data_AF-A0A815CKZ0-F1
#
_entry.id   AF-A0A815CKZ0-F1
#
_cell.length_a   1.000
_cell.length_b   1.000
_cell.length_c   1.000
_cell.angle_alpha   90.00
_cell.angle_beta   90.00
_cell.angle_gamma   90.00
#
_symmetry.space_group_name_H-M   'P 1'
#
loop_
_entity.id
_entity.type
_entity.pdbx_description
1 polymer ?
#
loop_
_entity_poly.entity_id
_entity_poly.type
_entity_poly.pdbx_seq_one_letter_code
_entity_poly.pdbx_strand_id
1 'polypeptide(L)'
;MGSAGSVNKKPRCPYRKLLEAKLKKAKSIHGTDKQPSDLYLLCEKGETEKVRKILEGSTRKTIDDLVKLEPNGSTALHIATKKGHVDIVRLLLEHRCSRTILNCYGKEAYKYAATPEMQKLFIRSETSDYFHNSETDKSVAHCFPDDKENKPLLEYLASFKTEEDVHQHSLDFQTTAMWLRLFNWFSRTFPSLVQNDNLNLETFKLHENNDFKEFLRLKLHGKHETALDELDEFRRKNSIESLLRIYSNEEIGFYKSLNRQLVDSPQENDTSPHLCDRFIIEFHLRSDELAERRFLGTVYRGATMDSNQLLLYEKALENKPRGVITFRAFTSTSEDIDVALNFLLRAPSLESHQIRVLYIIETKVKSPTIIGIADVSEYPHEEEILFMPGNLFVVKKLVKDVTVCTRKQECLTVTEIHLEYLHIPVSLWKKLRHTYRSANNSVTNL
;
A
#
# COMPACT_ATOMS: atom_id res chain seq x y z
N MET A 1 19.75 37.43 26.51
CA MET A 1 18.59 37.68 25.63
C MET A 1 18.87 37.06 24.27
N GLY A 2 18.15 36.12 23.69
CA GLY A 2 17.18 35.14 24.17
C GLY A 2 17.30 33.93 23.24
N SER A 3 17.40 32.73 23.79
CA SER A 3 17.46 31.48 23.04
C SER A 3 16.06 31.07 22.61
N ALA A 4 15.78 31.13 21.31
CA ALA A 4 14.57 30.61 20.71
C ALA A 4 14.57 29.07 20.80
N GLY A 5 13.78 28.52 21.71
CA GLY A 5 13.50 27.09 21.78
C GLY A 5 12.70 26.65 20.55
N SER A 6 13.29 25.78 19.74
CA SER A 6 12.56 25.02 18.72
C SER A 6 11.60 24.07 19.44
N VAL A 7 10.33 24.44 19.47
CA VAL A 7 9.25 23.57 19.94
C VAL A 7 9.18 22.39 18.98
N ASN A 8 9.77 21.28 19.39
CA ASN A 8 9.70 19.98 18.73
C ASN A 8 8.25 19.48 18.82
N LYS A 9 7.39 19.98 17.91
CA LYS A 9 6.00 19.53 17.76
C LYS A 9 6.07 18.11 17.19
N LYS A 10 5.85 17.10 18.04
CA LYS A 10 5.60 15.72 17.59
C LYS A 10 4.57 15.76 16.44
N PRO A 11 4.83 15.10 15.30
CA PRO A 11 3.89 15.07 14.19
C PRO A 11 2.54 14.53 14.69
N ARG A 12 1.45 15.25 14.36
CA ARG A 12 0.09 14.84 14.69
C ARG A 12 -0.23 13.60 13.84
N CYS A 13 -0.26 12.42 14.46
CA CYS A 13 -0.72 11.18 13.82
C CYS A 13 -2.03 11.43 13.06
N PRO A 14 -2.06 11.30 11.72
CA PRO A 14 -3.20 11.69 10.89
C PRO A 14 -4.47 10.89 11.15
N TYR A 15 -4.35 9.70 11.76
CA TYR A 15 -5.41 8.69 11.90
C TYR A 15 -5.98 8.57 13.32
N ARG A 16 -5.57 9.46 14.23
CA ARG A 16 -5.97 9.41 15.63
C ARG A 16 -7.49 9.37 15.83
N LYS A 17 -8.25 10.09 15.00
CA LYS A 17 -9.72 10.11 15.05
C LYS A 17 -10.36 8.78 14.63
N LEU A 18 -9.80 8.10 13.64
CA LEU A 18 -10.24 6.77 13.19
C LEU A 18 -9.97 5.72 14.27
N LEU A 19 -8.81 5.77 14.91
CA LEU A 19 -8.46 4.90 16.03
C LEU A 19 -9.39 5.14 17.24
N GLU A 20 -9.68 6.41 17.56
CA GLU A 20 -10.64 6.80 18.60
C GLU A 20 -12.08 6.31 18.31
N ALA A 21 -12.47 6.22 17.03
CA ALA A 21 -13.76 5.66 16.61
C ALA A 21 -13.82 4.12 16.76
N LYS A 22 -12.75 3.41 16.36
CA LYS A 22 -12.61 1.95 16.60
C LYS A 22 -12.71 1.63 18.10
N LEU A 23 -12.06 2.44 18.95
CA LEU A 23 -12.12 2.36 20.42
C LEU A 23 -13.53 2.55 20.99
N LYS A 24 -14.28 3.54 20.52
CA LYS A 24 -15.66 3.78 20.97
C LYS A 24 -16.59 2.61 20.61
N LYS A 25 -16.41 2.03 19.42
CA LYS A 25 -17.17 0.86 18.96
C LYS A 25 -16.86 -0.38 19.80
N ALA A 26 -15.58 -0.64 20.11
CA ALA A 26 -15.18 -1.76 20.96
C ALA A 26 -15.81 -1.68 22.37
N LYS A 27 -15.84 -0.48 22.96
CA LYS A 27 -16.42 -0.24 24.30
C LYS A 27 -17.93 -0.45 24.38
N SER A 28 -18.68 -0.27 23.29
CA SER A 28 -20.14 -0.40 23.28
C SER A 28 -20.64 -1.86 23.21
N ILE A 29 -19.77 -2.82 22.93
CA ILE A 29 -20.16 -4.23 22.67
C ILE A 29 -20.15 -5.09 23.95
N HIS A 30 -19.67 -4.57 25.10
CA HIS A 30 -19.45 -5.39 26.30
C HIS A 30 -20.64 -5.31 27.26
N GLY A 31 -21.37 -6.44 27.39
CA GLY A 31 -22.28 -6.73 28.50
C GLY A 31 -21.57 -7.52 29.59
N THR A 32 -21.98 -7.36 30.85
CA THR A 32 -21.18 -7.60 32.06
C THR A 32 -21.04 -9.04 32.57
N ASP A 33 -21.55 -10.06 31.90
CA ASP A 33 -21.58 -11.43 32.46
C ASP A 33 -21.23 -12.52 31.42
N LYS A 34 -19.94 -12.68 31.08
CA LYS A 34 -19.46 -13.82 30.27
C LYS A 34 -18.21 -14.45 30.88
N GLN A 35 -18.20 -15.78 30.94
CA GLN A 35 -17.04 -16.54 31.40
C GLN A 35 -15.88 -16.47 30.41
N PRO A 36 -14.62 -16.53 30.91
CA PRO A 36 -13.43 -16.52 30.06
C PRO A 36 -13.44 -17.70 29.08
N SER A 37 -13.00 -17.44 27.84
CA SER A 37 -12.91 -18.46 26.78
C SER A 37 -11.92 -19.57 27.16
N ASP A 38 -12.23 -20.83 26.87
CA ASP A 38 -11.34 -21.97 27.15
C ASP A 38 -9.93 -21.76 26.56
N LEU A 39 -9.86 -21.20 25.34
CA LEU A 39 -8.59 -20.85 24.71
C LEU A 39 -7.82 -19.78 25.50
N TYR A 40 -8.51 -18.79 26.06
CA TYR A 40 -7.89 -17.74 26.87
C TYR A 40 -7.28 -18.32 28.16
N LEU A 41 -8.02 -19.19 28.85
CA LEU A 41 -7.56 -19.87 30.07
C LEU A 41 -6.33 -20.74 29.81
N LEU A 42 -6.31 -21.48 28.70
CA LEU A 42 -5.16 -22.31 28.29
C LEU A 42 -3.95 -21.46 27.93
N CYS A 43 -4.17 -20.34 27.24
CA CYS A 43 -3.13 -19.35 26.97
C CYS A 43 -2.62 -18.70 28.25
N GLU A 44 -3.47 -18.44 29.25
CA GLU A 44 -3.03 -17.90 30.53
C GLU A 44 -2.13 -18.88 31.30
N LYS A 45 -2.53 -20.15 31.33
CA LYS A 45 -1.81 -21.23 32.03
C LYS A 45 -0.53 -21.69 31.32
N GLY A 46 -0.36 -21.36 30.04
CA GLY A 46 0.80 -21.80 29.26
C GLY A 46 0.69 -23.23 28.72
N GLU A 47 -0.53 -23.74 28.51
CA GLU A 47 -0.75 -25.12 28.07
C GLU A 47 -0.60 -25.28 26.53
N THR A 48 0.62 -25.12 26.02
CA THR A 48 0.95 -25.07 24.58
C THR A 48 0.34 -26.20 23.75
N GLU A 49 0.45 -27.45 24.20
CA GLU A 49 -0.07 -28.61 23.45
C GLU A 49 -1.59 -28.67 23.38
N LYS A 50 -2.30 -28.17 24.39
CA LYS A 50 -3.76 -28.07 24.34
C LYS A 50 -4.20 -26.92 23.44
N VAL A 51 -3.47 -25.81 23.47
CA VAL A 51 -3.69 -24.70 22.53
C VAL A 51 -3.48 -25.17 21.09
N ARG A 52 -2.38 -25.89 20.80
CA ARG A 52 -2.11 -26.47 19.48
C ARG A 52 -3.28 -27.32 18.97
N LYS A 53 -3.77 -28.26 19.79
CA LYS A 53 -4.91 -29.13 19.41
C LYS A 53 -6.20 -28.37 19.10
N ILE A 54 -6.48 -27.30 19.84
CA ILE A 54 -7.65 -26.44 19.58
C ILE A 54 -7.48 -25.72 18.24
N LEU A 55 -6.28 -25.24 17.95
CA LEU A 55 -5.98 -24.49 16.74
C LEU A 55 -5.93 -25.37 15.47
N GLU A 56 -5.42 -26.61 15.57
CA GLU A 56 -5.35 -27.58 14.47
C GLU A 56 -6.73 -27.96 13.90
N GLY A 57 -7.80 -27.82 14.69
CA GLY A 57 -9.19 -28.08 14.27
C GLY A 57 -10.03 -26.84 13.94
N SER A 58 -9.45 -25.63 13.95
CA SER A 58 -10.19 -24.36 13.87
C SER A 58 -9.86 -23.55 12.60
N THR A 59 -10.86 -22.87 12.02
CA THR A 59 -10.67 -21.90 10.92
C THR A 59 -10.44 -20.47 11.46
N ARG A 60 -9.89 -19.56 10.65
CA ARG A 60 -9.60 -18.15 11.05
C ARG A 60 -10.83 -17.42 11.63
N LYS A 61 -12.01 -17.59 11.03
CA LYS A 61 -13.28 -17.03 11.53
C LYS A 61 -13.60 -17.54 12.95
N THR A 62 -13.36 -18.83 13.20
CA THR A 62 -13.55 -19.43 14.53
C THR A 62 -12.58 -18.86 15.56
N ILE A 63 -11.37 -18.49 15.18
CA ILE A 63 -10.35 -17.96 16.09
C ILE A 63 -10.70 -16.53 16.55
N ASP A 64 -11.09 -15.63 15.65
CA ASP A 64 -11.56 -14.28 16.03
C ASP A 64 -12.94 -14.31 16.73
N ASP A 65 -13.76 -15.34 16.54
CA ASP A 65 -14.99 -15.55 17.30
C ASP A 65 -14.77 -16.21 18.68
N LEU A 66 -13.69 -16.99 18.86
CA LEU A 66 -13.17 -17.45 20.15
C LEU A 66 -12.60 -16.29 20.99
N VAL A 67 -12.39 -15.13 20.35
CA VAL A 67 -11.91 -13.86 20.92
C VAL A 67 -13.06 -13.03 21.54
N LYS A 68 -14.17 -13.67 21.97
CA LYS A 68 -15.17 -13.02 22.85
C LYS A 68 -14.58 -12.75 24.25
N LEU A 69 -13.80 -11.67 24.27
CA LEU A 69 -13.64 -10.62 25.27
C LEU A 69 -13.94 -11.07 26.70
N GLU A 70 -12.85 -11.35 27.41
CA GLU A 70 -12.76 -11.16 28.85
C GLU A 70 -13.49 -9.87 29.29
N PRO A 71 -13.86 -9.71 30.56
CA PRO A 71 -14.51 -8.48 31.06
C PRO A 71 -13.77 -7.17 30.68
N ASN A 72 -12.46 -7.26 30.44
CA ASN A 72 -11.60 -6.15 30.01
C ASN A 72 -11.30 -6.10 28.50
N GLY A 73 -11.98 -6.89 27.69
CA GLY A 73 -11.80 -6.96 26.24
C GLY A 73 -10.46 -7.51 25.75
N SER A 74 -9.69 -8.21 26.60
CA SER A 74 -8.42 -8.82 26.18
C SER A 74 -8.66 -10.11 25.38
N THR A 75 -7.78 -10.35 24.41
CA THR A 75 -7.81 -11.56 23.56
C THR A 75 -6.83 -12.63 24.07
N ALA A 76 -6.91 -13.86 23.55
CA ALA A 76 -5.93 -14.92 23.84
C ALA A 76 -4.48 -14.48 23.53
N LEU A 77 -4.30 -13.70 22.45
CA LEU A 77 -3.00 -13.12 22.09
C LEU A 77 -2.51 -12.14 23.15
N HIS A 78 -3.37 -11.28 23.72
CA HIS A 78 -2.98 -10.36 24.79
C HIS A 78 -2.44 -11.09 26.02
N ILE A 79 -3.15 -12.13 26.49
CA ILE A 79 -2.76 -12.82 27.72
C ILE A 79 -1.52 -13.68 27.51
N ALA A 80 -1.41 -14.37 26.37
CA ALA A 80 -0.21 -15.14 26.02
C ALA A 80 1.03 -14.23 25.97
N THR A 81 0.90 -13.06 25.34
CA THR A 81 1.99 -12.06 25.29
C THR A 81 2.32 -11.49 26.66
N LYS A 82 1.31 -11.12 27.45
CA LYS A 82 1.49 -10.58 28.81
C LYS A 82 2.16 -11.56 29.76
N LYS A 83 1.87 -12.87 29.63
CA LYS A 83 2.47 -13.94 30.45
C LYS A 83 3.83 -14.40 29.91
N GLY A 84 4.23 -13.97 28.72
CA GLY A 84 5.53 -14.30 28.14
C GLY A 84 5.58 -15.66 27.45
N HIS A 85 4.44 -16.26 27.09
CA HIS A 85 4.37 -17.58 26.47
C HIS A 85 4.69 -17.52 24.97
N VAL A 86 5.98 -17.45 24.64
CA VAL A 86 6.50 -17.24 23.27
C VAL A 86 5.94 -18.27 22.27
N ASP A 87 5.92 -19.56 22.63
CA ASP A 87 5.45 -20.63 21.74
C ASP A 87 3.96 -20.53 21.44
N ILE A 88 3.16 -20.16 22.45
CA ILE A 88 1.72 -19.94 22.29
C ILE A 88 1.47 -18.71 21.40
N VAL A 89 2.22 -17.62 21.60
CA VAL A 89 2.13 -16.44 20.74
C VAL A 89 2.48 -16.79 19.30
N ARG A 90 3.55 -17.58 19.08
CA ARG A 90 3.93 -18.06 17.75
C ARG A 90 2.79 -18.86 17.10
N LEU A 91 2.22 -19.85 17.82
CA LEU A 91 1.09 -20.65 17.32
C LEU A 91 -0.13 -19.79 16.98
N LEU A 92 -0.50 -18.84 17.86
CA LEU A 92 -1.64 -17.95 17.62
C LEU A 92 -1.43 -17.09 16.38
N LEU A 93 -0.22 -16.58 16.17
CA LEU A 93 0.13 -15.78 14.99
C LEU A 93 0.21 -16.62 13.71
N GLU A 94 0.74 -17.85 13.78
CA GLU A 94 0.72 -18.83 12.68
C GLU A 94 -0.71 -19.17 12.24
N HIS A 95 -1.64 -19.22 13.20
CA HIS A 95 -3.07 -19.40 12.95
C HIS A 95 -3.83 -18.07 12.70
N ARG A 96 -3.11 -16.98 12.38
CA ARG A 96 -3.67 -15.70 11.90
C ARG A 96 -4.58 -14.98 12.90
N CYS A 97 -4.32 -15.11 14.20
CA CYS A 97 -4.97 -14.25 15.19
C CYS A 97 -4.67 -12.78 14.89
N SER A 98 -5.69 -11.93 14.91
CA SER A 98 -5.49 -10.50 14.66
C SER A 98 -4.57 -9.86 15.70
N ARG A 99 -3.52 -9.20 15.19
CA ARG A 99 -2.50 -8.46 15.96
C ARG A 99 -3.00 -7.09 16.46
N THR A 100 -4.05 -6.55 15.86
CA THR A 100 -4.47 -5.14 15.99
C THR A 100 -5.72 -4.95 16.87
N ILE A 101 -6.28 -6.02 17.42
CA ILE A 101 -7.43 -5.91 18.32
C ILE A 101 -7.03 -5.11 19.56
N LEU A 102 -7.83 -4.10 19.88
CA LEU A 102 -7.67 -3.28 21.07
C LEU A 102 -8.56 -3.82 22.20
N ASN A 103 -7.97 -3.97 23.40
CA ASN A 103 -8.74 -4.26 24.60
C ASN A 103 -9.47 -3.02 25.17
N CYS A 104 -10.18 -3.13 26.29
CA CYS A 104 -10.93 -2.02 26.88
C CYS A 104 -10.03 -0.85 27.34
N TYR A 105 -8.73 -1.11 27.53
CA TYR A 105 -7.71 -0.10 27.84
C TYR A 105 -7.13 0.57 26.59
N GLY A 106 -7.56 0.16 25.40
CA GLY A 106 -7.06 0.66 24.13
C GLY A 106 -5.64 0.21 23.81
N LYS A 107 -5.24 -0.96 24.32
CA LYS A 107 -3.93 -1.55 24.06
C LYS A 107 -4.09 -2.76 23.16
N GLU A 108 -3.17 -2.91 22.20
CA GLU A 108 -2.94 -4.12 21.41
C GLU A 108 -2.10 -5.12 22.20
N ALA A 109 -2.07 -6.38 21.76
CA ALA A 109 -1.26 -7.42 22.38
C ALA A 109 0.24 -7.05 22.43
N TYR A 110 0.76 -6.43 21.36
CA TYR A 110 2.14 -5.98 21.28
C TYR A 110 2.57 -5.06 22.44
N LYS A 111 1.65 -4.24 22.98
CA LYS A 111 1.97 -3.34 24.11
C LYS A 111 2.29 -4.07 25.41
N TYR A 112 2.03 -5.37 25.49
CA TYR A 112 2.38 -6.23 26.61
C TYR A 112 3.67 -7.04 26.37
N ALA A 113 4.30 -6.91 25.19
CA ALA A 113 5.55 -7.61 24.86
C ALA A 113 6.74 -6.99 25.60
N ALA A 114 7.11 -7.59 26.74
CA ALA A 114 8.16 -7.08 27.62
C ALA A 114 9.59 -7.40 27.13
N THR A 115 9.78 -8.54 26.45
CA THR A 115 11.11 -9.00 26.01
C THR A 115 11.35 -8.67 24.52
N PRO A 116 12.61 -8.44 24.11
CA PRO A 116 12.94 -8.24 22.70
C PRO A 116 12.55 -9.44 21.83
N GLU A 117 12.67 -10.66 22.36
CA GLU A 117 12.25 -11.89 21.68
C GLU A 117 10.74 -11.89 21.38
N MET A 118 9.91 -11.53 22.36
CA MET A 118 8.47 -11.43 22.16
C MET A 118 8.12 -10.33 21.15
N GLN A 119 8.79 -9.16 21.24
CA GLN A 119 8.57 -8.05 20.31
C GLN A 119 8.88 -8.43 18.86
N LYS A 120 9.92 -9.25 18.63
CA LYS A 120 10.28 -9.75 17.30
C LYS A 120 9.19 -10.57 16.63
N LEU A 121 8.29 -11.22 17.39
CA LEU A 121 7.17 -11.99 16.83
C LEU A 121 6.07 -11.11 16.21
N PHE A 122 5.97 -9.86 16.64
CA PHE A 122 4.92 -8.94 16.21
C PHE A 122 5.32 -8.04 15.06
N ILE A 123 6.61 -7.80 14.86
CA ILE A 123 7.13 -7.02 13.73
C ILE A 123 7.23 -7.90 12.48
N ARG A 124 7.22 -7.29 11.27
CA ARG A 124 7.44 -8.05 10.04
C ARG A 124 8.77 -8.81 10.09
N SER A 125 8.76 -10.03 9.58
CA SER A 125 9.96 -10.86 9.51
C SER A 125 11.05 -10.13 8.71
N GLU A 126 12.29 -10.19 9.17
CA GLU A 126 13.43 -9.69 8.37
C GLU A 126 13.61 -10.51 7.08
N THR A 127 13.10 -11.74 7.05
CA THR A 127 13.07 -12.63 5.88
C THR A 127 11.80 -12.51 5.06
N SER A 128 10.90 -11.56 5.39
CA SER A 128 9.69 -11.32 4.60
C SER A 128 10.07 -10.96 3.17
N ASP A 129 9.67 -11.77 2.20
CA ASP A 129 9.78 -11.42 0.77
C ASP A 129 8.59 -10.54 0.33
N TYR A 130 7.97 -9.84 1.29
CA TYR A 130 6.84 -8.93 1.05
C TYR A 130 7.26 -7.77 0.16
N PHE A 131 8.37 -7.14 0.56
CA PHE A 131 9.08 -6.16 -0.24
C PHE A 131 10.14 -6.94 -1.00
N HIS A 132 10.12 -6.89 -2.34
CA HIS A 132 11.11 -7.62 -3.13
C HIS A 132 12.52 -7.16 -2.68
N ASN A 133 13.37 -8.07 -2.19
CA ASN A 133 14.78 -7.76 -1.91
C ASN A 133 15.56 -7.33 -3.17
N SER A 134 14.94 -7.52 -4.34
CA SER A 134 15.39 -7.10 -5.66
C SER A 134 14.49 -6.01 -6.26
N GLU A 135 13.89 -5.11 -5.45
CA GLU A 135 13.24 -3.88 -5.95
C GLU A 135 14.29 -2.99 -6.62
N THR A 136 14.77 -3.47 -7.77
CA THR A 136 15.37 -2.68 -8.82
C THR A 136 14.33 -1.63 -9.23
N ASP A 137 14.82 -0.45 -9.58
CA ASP A 137 14.06 0.71 -10.03
C ASP A 137 13.14 0.44 -11.24
N LYS A 138 13.00 -0.80 -11.74
CA LYS A 138 11.96 -1.16 -12.72
C LYS A 138 10.54 -0.76 -12.27
N SER A 139 10.30 -0.67 -10.96
CA SER A 139 9.02 -0.21 -10.38
C SER A 139 8.86 1.30 -10.25
N VAL A 140 9.96 2.05 -10.33
CA VAL A 140 10.09 3.45 -9.96
C VAL A 140 10.75 4.16 -11.14
N ALA A 141 9.98 4.95 -11.89
CA ALA A 141 10.43 5.72 -13.06
C ALA A 141 10.64 4.94 -14.38
N HIS A 142 9.57 4.87 -15.17
CA HIS A 142 9.72 5.13 -16.60
C HIS A 142 9.02 6.46 -16.90
N CYS A 143 9.80 7.48 -17.26
CA CYS A 143 9.29 8.51 -18.16
C CYS A 143 8.99 7.79 -19.49
N PHE A 144 7.79 7.93 -20.04
CA PHE A 144 7.49 7.39 -21.36
C PHE A 144 8.50 7.96 -22.38
N PRO A 145 8.94 7.18 -23.40
CA PRO A 145 8.28 6.03 -24.02
C PRO A 145 8.97 4.66 -23.78
N ASP A 146 8.20 3.59 -24.00
CA ASP A 146 8.71 2.23 -24.17
C ASP A 146 9.81 2.22 -25.24
N ASP A 147 11.07 2.12 -24.85
CA ASP A 147 12.10 1.52 -25.70
C ASP A 147 13.38 1.23 -24.92
N LYS A 148 14.08 0.19 -25.38
CA LYS A 148 15.29 -0.39 -24.74
C LYS A 148 16.53 0.51 -24.82
N GLU A 149 16.38 1.78 -25.18
CA GLU A 149 17.46 2.75 -25.32
C GLU A 149 16.97 4.10 -24.79
N ASN A 150 17.78 4.85 -24.03
CA ASN A 150 17.45 6.18 -23.47
C ASN A 150 17.12 7.29 -24.50
N LYS A 151 16.92 6.93 -25.78
CA LYS A 151 16.73 7.80 -26.94
C LYS A 151 15.33 8.44 -27.02
N PRO A 152 14.22 7.71 -26.84
CA PRO A 152 12.89 8.31 -26.91
C PRO A 152 12.57 9.16 -25.67
N LEU A 153 13.29 8.94 -24.56
CA LEU A 153 13.27 9.82 -23.37
C LEU A 153 13.90 11.20 -23.63
N LEU A 154 15.05 11.23 -24.30
CA LEU A 154 15.70 12.48 -24.66
C LEU A 154 14.82 13.31 -25.58
N GLU A 155 14.17 12.65 -26.54
CA GLU A 155 13.18 13.26 -27.42
C GLU A 155 11.96 13.78 -26.64
N TYR A 156 11.46 13.00 -25.66
CA TYR A 156 10.41 13.43 -24.73
C TYR A 156 10.79 14.70 -23.97
N LEU A 157 11.94 14.71 -23.28
CA LEU A 157 12.39 15.88 -22.51
C LEU A 157 12.65 17.10 -23.41
N ALA A 158 13.18 16.87 -24.62
CA ALA A 158 13.43 17.93 -25.60
C ALA A 158 12.15 18.48 -26.26
N SER A 159 11.02 17.78 -26.16
CA SER A 159 9.74 18.21 -26.74
C SER A 159 9.11 19.40 -25.99
N PHE A 160 9.45 19.59 -24.72
CA PHE A 160 8.87 20.64 -23.89
C PHE A 160 9.59 21.97 -24.09
N LYS A 161 8.80 23.02 -24.37
CA LYS A 161 9.32 24.38 -24.53
C LYS A 161 8.96 25.27 -23.35
N THR A 162 7.85 24.98 -22.68
CA THR A 162 7.32 25.76 -21.57
C THR A 162 6.84 24.87 -20.42
N GLU A 163 6.73 25.43 -19.20
CA GLU A 163 6.15 24.71 -18.05
C GLU A 163 4.69 24.32 -18.30
N GLU A 164 3.96 25.09 -19.11
CA GLU A 164 2.60 24.76 -19.52
C GLU A 164 2.56 23.51 -20.41
N ASP A 165 3.53 23.34 -21.31
CA ASP A 165 3.63 22.12 -22.13
C ASP A 165 3.82 20.88 -21.25
N VAL A 166 4.67 20.99 -20.22
CA VAL A 166 4.89 19.91 -19.25
C VAL A 166 3.59 19.61 -18.50
N HIS A 167 2.88 20.63 -18.04
CA HIS A 167 1.62 20.47 -17.31
C HIS A 167 0.52 19.84 -18.19
N GLN A 168 0.33 20.34 -19.41
CA GLN A 168 -0.68 19.84 -20.34
C GLN A 168 -0.38 18.39 -20.76
N HIS A 169 0.87 18.09 -21.12
CA HIS A 169 1.28 16.72 -21.43
C HIS A 169 1.08 15.77 -20.25
N SER A 170 1.41 16.23 -19.04
CA SER A 170 1.20 15.46 -17.81
C SER A 170 -0.29 15.18 -17.55
N LEU A 171 -1.16 16.16 -17.79
CA LEU A 171 -2.60 16.01 -17.71
C LEU A 171 -3.13 14.99 -18.73
N ASP A 172 -2.66 15.09 -19.98
CA ASP A 172 -3.05 14.17 -21.06
C ASP A 172 -2.56 12.75 -20.78
N PHE A 173 -1.35 12.61 -20.22
CA PHE A 173 -0.80 11.34 -19.78
C PHE A 173 -1.67 10.68 -18.70
N GLN A 174 -1.91 11.36 -17.57
CA GLN A 174 -2.70 10.80 -16.47
C GLN A 174 -4.11 10.41 -16.94
N THR A 175 -4.70 11.23 -17.81
CA THR A 175 -6.04 10.98 -18.30
C THR A 175 -6.08 9.82 -19.30
N THR A 176 -5.17 9.79 -20.28
CA THR A 176 -5.10 8.73 -21.29
C THR A 176 -4.76 7.38 -20.64
N ALA A 177 -3.76 7.34 -19.75
CA ALA A 177 -3.38 6.11 -19.05
C ALA A 177 -4.56 5.53 -18.25
N MET A 178 -5.28 6.39 -17.53
CA MET A 178 -6.45 5.98 -16.76
C MET A 178 -7.63 5.56 -17.66
N TRP A 179 -7.85 6.24 -18.79
CA TRP A 179 -8.84 5.85 -19.79
C TRP A 179 -8.53 4.50 -20.41
N LEU A 180 -7.28 4.25 -20.79
CA LEU A 180 -6.86 2.96 -21.34
C LEU A 180 -7.08 1.83 -20.34
N ARG A 181 -6.72 2.04 -19.06
CA ARG A 181 -6.98 1.07 -17.99
C ARG A 181 -8.48 0.80 -17.82
N LEU A 182 -9.29 1.85 -17.77
CA LEU A 182 -10.75 1.73 -17.65
C LEU A 182 -11.36 1.02 -18.86
N PHE A 183 -10.97 1.41 -20.08
CA PHE A 183 -11.49 0.84 -21.32
C PHE A 183 -11.06 -0.62 -21.50
N ASN A 184 -9.79 -0.94 -21.25
CA ASN A 184 -9.28 -2.31 -21.33
C ASN A 184 -9.97 -3.23 -20.34
N TRP A 185 -10.21 -2.75 -19.12
CA TRP A 185 -10.98 -3.48 -18.12
C TRP A 185 -12.45 -3.63 -18.57
N PHE A 186 -13.11 -2.53 -18.91
CA PHE A 186 -14.54 -2.51 -19.25
C PHE A 186 -14.86 -3.39 -20.47
N SER A 187 -14.08 -3.27 -21.55
CA SER A 187 -14.29 -4.01 -22.80
C SER A 187 -14.12 -5.52 -22.65
N ARG A 188 -13.21 -5.97 -21.78
CA ARG A 188 -12.96 -7.40 -21.53
C ARG A 188 -13.91 -8.00 -20.51
N THR A 189 -14.31 -7.23 -19.50
CA THR A 189 -15.24 -7.70 -18.46
C THR A 189 -16.68 -7.72 -18.94
N PHE A 190 -17.08 -6.81 -19.86
CA PHE A 190 -18.45 -6.73 -20.37
C PHE A 190 -18.51 -6.67 -21.90
N PRO A 191 -18.03 -7.72 -22.60
CA PRO A 191 -17.95 -7.71 -24.06
C PRO A 191 -19.31 -7.55 -24.74
N SER A 192 -20.41 -8.01 -24.11
CA SER A 192 -21.78 -7.88 -24.60
C SER A 192 -22.44 -6.52 -24.35
N LEU A 193 -21.95 -5.71 -23.40
CA LEU A 193 -22.43 -4.35 -23.15
C LEU A 193 -21.73 -3.32 -24.05
N VAL A 194 -20.50 -3.60 -24.50
CA VAL A 194 -19.88 -2.80 -25.57
C VAL A 194 -20.67 -2.92 -26.88
N GLN A 195 -21.44 -3.99 -27.05
CA GLN A 195 -22.30 -4.22 -28.21
C GLN A 195 -23.72 -3.65 -28.06
N ASN A 196 -24.10 -3.13 -26.88
CA ASN A 196 -25.46 -2.62 -26.63
C ASN A 196 -25.42 -1.18 -26.10
N ASP A 197 -26.17 -0.31 -26.78
CA ASP A 197 -26.09 1.16 -26.69
C ASP A 197 -26.53 1.82 -25.38
N ASN A 198 -26.91 1.07 -24.34
CA ASN A 198 -27.49 1.63 -23.13
C ASN A 198 -26.79 1.14 -21.85
N LEU A 199 -25.65 1.75 -21.55
CA LEU A 199 -24.97 1.58 -20.26
C LEU A 199 -25.54 2.56 -19.22
N ASN A 200 -26.18 2.03 -18.16
CA ASN A 200 -26.57 2.81 -17.00
C ASN A 200 -25.54 2.65 -15.86
N LEU A 201 -24.69 3.67 -15.70
CA LEU A 201 -23.62 3.73 -14.70
C LEU A 201 -24.15 3.81 -13.25
N GLU A 202 -25.38 4.26 -13.02
CA GLU A 202 -25.95 4.39 -11.66
C GLU A 202 -26.46 3.06 -11.11
N THR A 203 -26.82 2.11 -11.99
CA THR A 203 -27.20 0.73 -11.62
C THR A 203 -26.01 -0.22 -11.53
N PHE A 204 -24.79 0.27 -11.80
CA PHE A 204 -23.61 -0.55 -11.98
C PHE A 204 -23.01 -1.01 -10.64
N LYS A 205 -23.37 -2.22 -10.20
CA LYS A 205 -22.85 -2.82 -8.97
C LYS A 205 -21.49 -3.50 -9.19
N LEU A 206 -20.46 -2.67 -9.32
CA LEU A 206 -19.04 -3.03 -9.53
C LEU A 206 -18.50 -4.12 -8.57
N HIS A 207 -19.10 -4.24 -7.38
CA HIS A 207 -18.71 -5.21 -6.35
C HIS A 207 -19.22 -6.65 -6.57
N GLU A 208 -20.24 -6.87 -7.41
CA GLU A 208 -20.88 -8.18 -7.60
C GLU A 208 -20.14 -9.10 -8.61
N ASN A 209 -19.19 -8.55 -9.39
CA ASN A 209 -18.45 -9.31 -10.41
C ASN A 209 -17.32 -10.21 -9.81
N ASN A 210 -17.28 -11.48 -10.22
CA ASN A 210 -16.41 -12.57 -9.72
C ASN A 210 -14.97 -12.61 -10.26
N ASP A 211 -14.60 -11.80 -11.26
CA ASP A 211 -13.28 -11.91 -11.90
C ASP A 211 -12.12 -11.65 -10.92
N PHE A 212 -12.34 -10.80 -9.91
CA PHE A 212 -11.35 -10.54 -8.87
C PHE A 212 -11.19 -11.72 -7.89
N LYS A 213 -12.23 -12.53 -7.67
CA LYS A 213 -12.10 -13.79 -6.91
C LYS A 213 -11.21 -14.77 -7.65
N GLU A 214 -11.40 -14.87 -8.97
CA GLU A 214 -10.62 -15.77 -9.81
C GLU A 214 -9.15 -15.31 -9.92
N PHE A 215 -8.90 -13.99 -9.98
CA PHE A 215 -7.55 -13.43 -9.87
C PHE A 215 -6.83 -13.89 -8.61
N LEU A 216 -7.48 -13.70 -7.46
CA LEU A 216 -6.92 -14.06 -6.16
C LEU A 216 -6.67 -15.57 -6.10
N ARG A 217 -7.58 -16.39 -6.63
CA ARG A 217 -7.41 -17.84 -6.73
C ARG A 217 -6.20 -18.23 -7.58
N LEU A 218 -6.06 -17.65 -8.77
CA LEU A 218 -4.99 -17.96 -9.72
C LEU A 218 -3.61 -17.51 -9.23
N LYS A 219 -3.51 -16.32 -8.63
CA LYS A 219 -2.22 -15.72 -8.27
C LYS A 219 -1.78 -16.01 -6.83
N LEU A 220 -2.68 -16.39 -5.93
CA LEU A 220 -2.37 -16.59 -4.51
C LEU A 220 -2.41 -18.06 -4.06
N HIS A 221 -2.73 -19.01 -4.95
CA HIS A 221 -2.78 -20.45 -4.69
C HIS A 221 -3.46 -20.77 -3.34
N GLY A 222 -2.92 -21.66 -2.49
CA GLY A 222 -3.50 -22.02 -1.18
C GLY A 222 -3.61 -20.90 -0.14
N LYS A 223 -3.18 -19.66 -0.45
CA LYS A 223 -3.26 -18.50 0.46
C LYS A 223 -4.46 -17.59 0.19
N HIS A 224 -5.24 -17.87 -0.86
CA HIS A 224 -6.34 -17.02 -1.33
C HIS A 224 -7.56 -16.95 -0.41
N GLU A 225 -7.80 -17.94 0.48
CA GLU A 225 -9.03 -18.01 1.30
C GLU A 225 -9.23 -16.75 2.17
N THR A 226 -8.15 -16.23 2.77
CA THR A 226 -8.21 -14.96 3.53
C THR A 226 -8.50 -13.77 2.62
N ALA A 227 -7.90 -13.73 1.44
CA ALA A 227 -8.18 -12.65 0.48
C ALA A 227 -9.65 -12.69 0.02
N LEU A 228 -10.23 -13.89 -0.08
CA LEU A 228 -11.65 -14.08 -0.37
C LEU A 228 -12.54 -13.63 0.79
N ASP A 229 -12.20 -13.94 2.04
CA ASP A 229 -12.94 -13.46 3.22
C ASP A 229 -12.96 -11.93 3.30
N GLU A 230 -11.80 -11.28 3.13
CA GLU A 230 -11.69 -9.82 3.09
C GLU A 230 -12.43 -9.22 1.89
N LEU A 231 -12.42 -9.90 0.74
CA LEU A 231 -13.17 -9.46 -0.43
C LEU A 231 -14.69 -9.61 -0.23
N ASP A 232 -15.15 -10.66 0.45
CA ASP A 232 -16.56 -10.82 0.79
C ASP A 232 -16.99 -9.79 1.85
N GLU A 233 -16.10 -9.44 2.79
CA GLU A 233 -16.31 -8.30 3.69
C GLU A 233 -16.38 -6.97 2.93
N PHE A 234 -15.48 -6.74 1.98
CA PHE A 234 -15.50 -5.57 1.09
C PHE A 234 -16.85 -5.46 0.39
N ARG A 235 -17.36 -6.56 -0.20
CA ARG A 235 -18.67 -6.60 -0.86
C ARG A 235 -19.82 -6.29 0.10
N ARG A 236 -19.77 -6.81 1.31
CA ARG A 236 -20.83 -6.66 2.31
C ARG A 236 -20.84 -5.27 2.97
N LYS A 237 -19.67 -4.74 3.35
CA LYS A 237 -19.52 -3.45 4.04
C LYS A 237 -19.37 -2.28 3.07
N ASN A 238 -19.01 -2.54 1.82
CA ASN A 238 -18.73 -1.56 0.79
C ASN A 238 -17.66 -0.53 1.21
N SER A 239 -16.57 -0.95 1.84
CA SER A 239 -15.51 -0.07 2.38
C SER A 239 -14.12 -0.40 1.84
N ILE A 240 -13.33 0.64 1.52
CA ILE A 240 -11.95 0.51 1.03
C ILE A 240 -11.02 -0.19 2.04
N GLU A 241 -11.36 -0.19 3.33
CA GLU A 241 -10.52 -0.75 4.40
C GLU A 241 -10.15 -2.22 4.11
N SER A 242 -11.10 -3.02 3.63
CA SER A 242 -10.87 -4.42 3.28
C SER A 242 -9.91 -4.59 2.08
N LEU A 243 -9.98 -3.72 1.06
CA LEU A 243 -9.03 -3.76 -0.06
C LEU A 243 -7.63 -3.35 0.38
N LEU A 244 -7.54 -2.35 1.28
CA LEU A 244 -6.25 -1.94 1.87
C LEU A 244 -5.65 -3.07 2.72
N ARG A 245 -6.48 -3.85 3.45
CA ARG A 245 -6.01 -5.05 4.17
C ARG A 245 -5.52 -6.14 3.23
N ILE A 246 -6.22 -6.40 2.12
CA ILE A 246 -5.74 -7.34 1.09
C ILE A 246 -4.37 -6.89 0.56
N TYR A 247 -4.20 -5.58 0.34
CA TYR A 247 -2.95 -4.99 -0.12
C TYR A 247 -1.81 -5.13 0.89
N SER A 248 -2.03 -4.71 2.15
CA SER A 248 -0.99 -4.64 3.19
C SER A 248 -0.63 -5.99 3.78
N ASN A 249 -1.45 -7.03 3.57
CA ASN A 249 -1.23 -8.33 4.18
C ASN A 249 -0.11 -9.11 3.49
N GLU A 250 0.95 -9.39 4.25
CA GLU A 250 2.13 -10.07 3.74
C GLU A 250 1.88 -11.53 3.38
N GLU A 251 1.12 -12.23 4.20
CA GLU A 251 0.87 -13.65 3.99
C GLU A 251 0.04 -13.90 2.73
N ILE A 252 -0.82 -12.94 2.35
CA ILE A 252 -1.54 -12.97 1.08
C ILE A 252 -0.55 -12.82 -0.07
N GLY A 253 0.45 -11.95 0.04
CA GLY A 253 1.43 -11.69 -1.03
C GLY A 253 0.83 -10.94 -2.24
N PHE A 254 -0.33 -10.32 -2.07
CA PHE A 254 -1.04 -9.62 -3.14
C PHE A 254 -0.26 -8.43 -3.68
N TYR A 255 0.35 -7.61 -2.81
CA TYR A 255 1.22 -6.49 -3.19
C TYR A 255 2.25 -6.90 -4.25
N LYS A 256 2.97 -7.99 -4.00
CA LYS A 256 4.02 -8.51 -4.89
C LYS A 256 3.48 -8.90 -6.26
N SER A 257 2.38 -9.65 -6.28
CA SER A 257 1.73 -10.10 -7.51
C SER A 257 1.17 -8.92 -8.33
N LEU A 258 0.55 -7.96 -7.63
CA LEU A 258 0.00 -6.73 -8.21
C LEU A 258 1.11 -5.89 -8.85
N ASN A 259 2.19 -5.61 -8.12
CA ASN A 259 3.27 -4.78 -8.63
C ASN A 259 4.06 -5.44 -9.77
N ARG A 260 4.29 -6.75 -9.73
CA ARG A 260 4.91 -7.48 -10.85
C ARG A 260 4.13 -7.26 -12.15
N GLN A 261 2.80 -7.41 -12.09
CA GLN A 261 1.94 -7.21 -13.27
C GLN A 261 1.90 -5.77 -13.76
N LEU A 262 2.04 -4.78 -12.86
CA LEU A 262 2.10 -3.36 -13.23
C LEU A 262 3.43 -2.98 -13.89
N VAL A 263 4.51 -3.68 -13.55
CA VAL A 263 5.87 -3.40 -14.03
C VAL A 263 6.18 -4.15 -15.33
N ASP A 264 5.88 -5.45 -15.42
CA ASP A 264 6.46 -6.31 -16.47
C ASP A 264 5.80 -6.24 -17.86
N SER A 265 4.68 -5.52 -18.05
CA SER A 265 4.00 -5.35 -19.37
C SER A 265 3.57 -6.70 -20.03
N PRO A 266 2.71 -6.73 -21.09
CA PRO A 266 1.83 -7.87 -21.41
C PRO A 266 2.49 -9.03 -22.18
N GLN A 267 3.81 -9.23 -22.03
CA GLN A 267 4.55 -10.28 -22.78
C GLN A 267 4.52 -11.65 -22.08
N GLU A 268 4.06 -11.71 -20.81
CA GLU A 268 3.70 -12.98 -20.20
C GLU A 268 2.31 -13.40 -20.67
N ASN A 269 2.24 -14.54 -21.36
CA ASN A 269 1.02 -15.19 -21.88
C ASN A 269 -0.08 -15.47 -20.83
N ASP A 270 0.15 -15.16 -19.54
CA ASP A 270 -0.71 -15.49 -18.41
C ASP A 270 -0.99 -14.30 -17.45
N THR A 271 -0.83 -13.08 -17.94
CA THR A 271 -1.25 -11.89 -17.16
C THR A 271 -2.60 -11.41 -17.66
N SER A 272 -3.59 -11.47 -16.78
CA SER A 272 -4.89 -10.82 -16.93
C SER A 272 -4.74 -9.36 -16.46
N PRO A 273 -4.25 -8.41 -17.28
CA PRO A 273 -3.78 -7.10 -16.81
C PRO A 273 -4.96 -6.24 -16.30
N HIS A 274 -6.16 -6.58 -16.75
CA HIS A 274 -7.44 -5.95 -16.41
C HIS A 274 -7.82 -6.07 -14.91
N LEU A 275 -7.28 -7.05 -14.19
CA LEU A 275 -7.62 -7.27 -12.76
C LEU A 275 -6.84 -6.33 -11.84
N CYS A 276 -5.59 -6.01 -12.20
CA CYS A 276 -4.81 -4.96 -11.55
C CYS A 276 -5.42 -3.57 -11.81
N ASP A 277 -5.89 -3.35 -13.04
CA ASP A 277 -6.59 -2.11 -13.41
C ASP A 277 -7.88 -1.92 -12.61
N ARG A 278 -8.67 -2.98 -12.38
CA ARG A 278 -9.83 -2.94 -11.48
C ARG A 278 -9.45 -2.45 -10.09
N PHE A 279 -8.39 -3.02 -9.50
CA PHE A 279 -7.94 -2.64 -8.16
C PHE A 279 -7.55 -1.16 -8.10
N ILE A 280 -6.84 -0.65 -9.11
CA ILE A 280 -6.48 0.78 -9.20
C ILE A 280 -7.74 1.65 -9.36
N ILE A 281 -8.68 1.26 -10.22
CA ILE A 281 -9.92 2.01 -10.49
C ILE A 281 -10.77 2.12 -9.23
N GLU A 282 -10.90 1.05 -8.44
CA GLU A 282 -11.66 1.06 -7.18
C GLU A 282 -11.18 2.13 -6.19
N PHE A 283 -9.87 2.29 -6.06
CA PHE A 283 -9.28 3.34 -5.20
C PHE A 283 -9.59 4.74 -5.73
N HIS A 284 -9.52 4.93 -7.06
CA HIS A 284 -9.85 6.21 -7.69
C HIS A 284 -11.33 6.57 -7.53
N LEU A 285 -12.23 5.61 -7.70
CA LEU A 285 -13.67 5.79 -7.48
C LEU A 285 -14.01 6.12 -6.02
N ARG A 286 -13.19 5.63 -5.08
CA ARG A 286 -13.35 5.86 -3.62
C ARG A 286 -12.47 6.99 -3.07
N SER A 287 -12.08 7.94 -3.93
CA SER A 287 -11.25 9.10 -3.54
C SER A 287 -11.80 9.94 -2.38
N ASP A 288 -13.13 9.91 -2.16
CA ASP A 288 -13.79 10.53 -1.01
C ASP A 288 -13.58 9.74 0.29
N GLU A 289 -13.67 8.40 0.27
CA GLU A 289 -13.38 7.54 1.42
C GLU A 289 -11.89 7.62 1.81
N LEU A 290 -11.03 7.76 0.80
CA LEU A 290 -9.59 8.00 0.98
C LEU A 290 -9.26 9.42 1.48
N ALA A 291 -10.22 10.35 1.54
CA ALA A 291 -9.97 11.73 1.93
C ALA A 291 -9.42 11.87 3.36
N GLU A 292 -9.89 11.02 4.27
CA GLU A 292 -9.42 10.97 5.66
C GLU A 292 -8.00 10.42 5.78
N ARG A 293 -7.53 9.71 4.75
CA ARG A 293 -6.24 9.03 4.72
C ARG A 293 -5.15 9.79 3.98
N ARG A 294 -5.44 10.96 3.42
CA ARG A 294 -4.49 11.73 2.61
C ARG A 294 -3.30 12.19 3.43
N PHE A 295 -2.12 11.82 2.97
CA PHE A 295 -0.86 12.21 3.57
C PHE A 295 -0.42 13.60 3.08
N LEU A 296 0.33 14.31 3.93
CA LEU A 296 0.98 15.57 3.62
C LEU A 296 2.28 15.66 4.43
N GLY A 297 3.41 15.81 3.76
CA GLY A 297 4.71 15.84 4.40
C GLY A 297 5.82 15.27 3.52
N THR A 298 6.93 14.90 4.16
CA THR A 298 8.07 14.25 3.51
C THR A 298 8.05 12.77 3.82
N VAL A 299 8.29 11.94 2.81
CA VAL A 299 8.49 10.50 2.97
C VAL A 299 9.81 10.06 2.36
N TYR A 300 10.24 8.88 2.79
CA TYR A 300 11.49 8.25 2.41
C TYR A 300 11.22 6.86 1.82
N ARG A 301 12.01 6.50 0.81
CA ARG A 301 12.02 5.15 0.25
C ARG A 301 13.44 4.78 -0.16
N GLY A 302 13.89 3.62 0.30
CA GLY A 302 15.13 3.00 -0.14
C GLY A 302 14.87 2.02 -1.27
N ALA A 303 15.67 2.07 -2.32
CA ALA A 303 15.63 1.12 -3.44
C ALA A 303 17.03 0.88 -4.04
N THR A 304 17.16 -0.13 -4.88
CA THR A 304 18.34 -0.29 -5.75
C THR A 304 17.99 0.15 -7.17
N MET A 305 18.95 0.74 -7.88
CA MET A 305 18.75 1.27 -9.24
C MET A 305 19.91 0.85 -10.13
N ASP A 306 19.63 0.61 -11.41
CA ASP A 306 20.70 0.49 -12.40
C ASP A 306 21.37 1.85 -12.64
N SER A 307 22.70 1.90 -12.62
CA SER A 307 23.47 3.13 -12.82
C SER A 307 23.12 3.87 -14.12
N ASN A 308 22.65 3.18 -15.17
CA ASN A 308 22.21 3.81 -16.41
C ASN A 308 20.86 4.53 -16.28
N GLN A 309 20.01 4.12 -15.33
CA GLN A 309 18.74 4.80 -15.04
C GLN A 309 18.97 6.12 -14.28
N LEU A 310 20.10 6.29 -13.59
CA LEU A 310 20.40 7.54 -12.90
C LEU A 310 20.46 8.73 -13.89
N LEU A 311 20.92 8.47 -15.12
CA LEU A 311 21.00 9.45 -16.20
C LEU A 311 19.63 10.07 -16.54
N LEU A 312 18.53 9.33 -16.34
CA LEU A 312 17.17 9.86 -16.52
C LEU A 312 16.90 10.99 -15.52
N TYR A 313 17.23 10.79 -14.26
CA TYR A 313 17.02 11.79 -13.21
C TYR A 313 17.92 13.00 -13.39
N GLU A 314 19.17 12.80 -13.83
CA GLU A 314 20.08 13.89 -14.16
C GLU A 314 19.54 14.75 -15.30
N LYS A 315 19.12 14.13 -16.41
CA LYS A 315 18.54 14.84 -17.55
C LYS A 315 17.23 15.55 -17.18
N ALA A 316 16.37 14.92 -16.37
CA ALA A 316 15.14 15.55 -15.91
C ALA A 316 15.41 16.78 -15.02
N LEU A 317 16.52 16.78 -14.27
CA LEU A 317 16.95 17.90 -13.44
C LEU A 317 17.58 19.05 -14.25
N GLU A 318 18.37 18.70 -15.28
CA GLU A 318 19.09 19.65 -16.13
C GLU A 318 18.20 20.39 -17.13
N ASN A 319 17.19 19.70 -17.70
CA ASN A 319 16.31 20.29 -18.69
C ASN A 319 15.42 21.42 -18.11
N LYS A 320 15.21 22.48 -18.90
CA LYS A 320 14.29 23.57 -18.60
C LYS A 320 13.34 23.77 -19.80
N PRO A 321 12.02 23.60 -19.63
CA PRO A 321 11.30 23.26 -18.38
C PRO A 321 11.67 21.85 -17.85
N ARG A 322 11.62 21.67 -16.53
CA ARG A 322 11.99 20.38 -15.90
C ARG A 322 11.00 19.30 -16.30
N GLY A 323 11.51 18.15 -16.70
CA GLY A 323 10.70 16.98 -16.95
C GLY A 323 10.04 16.44 -15.68
N VAL A 324 8.97 15.66 -15.86
CA VAL A 324 8.30 14.94 -14.78
C VAL A 324 8.64 13.45 -14.84
N ILE A 325 8.60 12.80 -13.69
CA ILE A 325 8.81 11.37 -13.51
C ILE A 325 7.57 10.77 -12.88
N THR A 326 7.28 9.50 -13.17
CA THR A 326 6.12 8.79 -12.63
C THR A 326 6.49 7.44 -12.04
N PHE A 327 5.79 7.04 -10.97
CA PHE A 327 5.82 5.65 -10.51
C PHE A 327 4.74 4.85 -11.24
N ARG A 328 5.12 3.68 -11.79
CA ARG A 328 4.20 2.81 -12.58
C ARG A 328 3.47 1.79 -11.71
N ALA A 329 4.05 1.48 -10.56
CA ALA A 329 3.54 0.52 -9.60
C ALA A 329 3.09 1.24 -8.32
N PHE A 330 2.44 0.49 -7.42
CA PHE A 330 2.21 1.00 -6.07
C PHE A 330 3.55 1.10 -5.35
N THR A 331 3.80 2.24 -4.72
CA THR A 331 5.07 2.55 -4.10
C THR A 331 4.88 2.72 -2.60
N SER A 332 5.42 1.78 -1.84
CA SER A 332 5.45 1.84 -0.38
C SER A 332 6.55 2.77 0.10
N THR A 333 6.23 3.67 1.02
CA THR A 333 7.14 4.69 1.57
C THR A 333 6.90 4.87 3.07
N SER A 334 7.79 5.58 3.76
CA SER A 334 7.70 5.79 5.22
C SER A 334 8.04 7.23 5.60
N GLU A 335 7.44 7.75 6.67
CA GLU A 335 7.87 9.00 7.30
C GLU A 335 9.19 8.84 8.07
N ASP A 336 9.52 7.62 8.50
CA ASP A 336 10.78 7.33 9.20
C ASP A 336 11.87 6.90 8.19
N ILE A 337 12.91 7.72 8.06
CA ILE A 337 14.08 7.46 7.23
C ILE A 337 14.77 6.14 7.60
N ASP A 338 14.78 5.74 8.88
CA ASP A 338 15.42 4.48 9.29
C ASP A 338 14.74 3.28 8.63
N VAL A 339 13.42 3.35 8.39
CA VAL A 339 12.69 2.28 7.69
C VAL A 339 13.20 2.17 6.25
N ALA A 340 13.36 3.30 5.55
CA ALA A 340 13.91 3.33 4.19
C ALA A 340 15.37 2.82 4.14
N LEU A 341 16.19 3.18 5.12
CA LEU A 341 17.59 2.72 5.21
C LEU A 341 17.68 1.22 5.53
N ASN A 342 16.82 0.70 6.39
CA ASN A 342 16.75 -0.73 6.70
C ASN A 342 16.45 -1.56 5.44
N PHE A 343 15.64 -1.06 4.50
CA PHE A 343 15.45 -1.72 3.21
C PHE A 343 16.76 -1.81 2.40
N LEU A 344 17.55 -0.74 2.38
CA LEU A 344 18.83 -0.71 1.66
C LEU A 344 19.90 -1.61 2.30
N LEU A 345 19.84 -1.79 3.61
CA LEU A 345 20.75 -2.67 4.37
C LEU A 345 20.42 -4.16 4.13
N ARG A 346 19.16 -4.50 3.86
CA ARG A 346 18.73 -5.89 3.58
C ARG A 346 19.16 -6.41 2.22
N ALA A 347 19.49 -5.56 1.26
CA ALA A 347 19.89 -5.96 -0.09
C ALA A 347 21.27 -6.69 -0.07
N PRO A 348 21.31 -8.01 -0.33
CA PRO A 348 22.52 -8.81 -0.20
C PRO A 348 23.39 -8.61 -1.45
N SER A 349 24.45 -7.80 -1.33
CA SER A 349 25.42 -7.46 -2.39
C SER A 349 24.82 -6.83 -3.67
N LEU A 350 25.21 -5.59 -3.95
CA LEU A 350 24.87 -4.95 -5.23
C LEU A 350 25.66 -5.60 -6.36
N GLU A 351 25.01 -5.84 -7.49
CA GLU A 351 25.71 -6.11 -8.75
C GLU A 351 26.55 -4.87 -9.15
N SER A 352 27.59 -5.05 -9.96
CA SER A 352 28.54 -3.98 -10.30
C SER A 352 27.91 -2.74 -10.97
N HIS A 353 26.75 -2.91 -11.61
CA HIS A 353 26.00 -1.83 -12.27
C HIS A 353 24.87 -1.25 -11.40
N GLN A 354 24.63 -1.80 -10.19
CA GLN A 354 23.57 -1.35 -9.31
C GLN A 354 24.07 -0.38 -8.25
N ILE A 355 23.25 0.62 -7.93
CA ILE A 355 23.50 1.62 -6.89
C ILE A 355 22.36 1.62 -5.86
N ARG A 356 22.65 2.06 -4.63
CA ARG A 356 21.62 2.33 -3.61
C ARG A 356 21.08 3.74 -3.79
N VAL A 357 19.76 3.86 -3.80
CA VAL A 357 19.06 5.12 -3.97
C VAL A 357 18.15 5.38 -2.78
N LEU A 358 18.26 6.59 -2.23
CA LEU A 358 17.35 7.11 -1.22
C LEU A 358 16.47 8.18 -1.87
N TYR A 359 15.20 7.84 -2.09
CA TYR A 359 14.18 8.79 -2.51
C TYR A 359 13.71 9.61 -1.32
N ILE A 360 13.76 10.93 -1.46
CA ILE A 360 13.22 11.90 -0.50
C ILE A 360 12.10 12.63 -1.23
N ILE A 361 10.85 12.33 -0.87
CA ILE A 361 9.69 12.78 -1.64
C ILE A 361 8.90 13.78 -0.80
N GLU A 362 8.79 15.01 -1.29
CA GLU A 362 8.02 16.08 -0.66
C GLU A 362 6.62 16.17 -1.26
N THR A 363 5.61 16.12 -0.40
CA THR A 363 4.19 16.29 -0.77
C THR A 363 3.65 17.57 -0.13
N LYS A 364 3.36 18.58 -0.96
CA LYS A 364 2.84 19.89 -0.50
C LYS A 364 1.32 20.03 -0.61
N VAL A 365 0.69 19.09 -1.31
CA VAL A 365 -0.76 19.07 -1.54
C VAL A 365 -1.28 17.68 -1.21
N LYS A 366 -2.41 17.62 -0.49
CA LYS A 366 -3.10 16.37 -0.19
C LYS A 366 -3.70 15.78 -1.46
N SER A 367 -3.41 14.51 -1.73
CA SER A 367 -3.96 13.78 -2.87
C SER A 367 -4.66 12.50 -2.41
N PRO A 368 -5.80 12.08 -3.02
CA PRO A 368 -6.38 10.76 -2.77
C PRO A 368 -5.48 9.60 -3.23
N THR A 369 -4.43 9.87 -4.01
CA THR A 369 -3.47 8.88 -4.52
C THR A 369 -2.21 8.73 -3.66
N ILE A 370 -2.13 9.48 -2.55
CA ILE A 370 -1.02 9.43 -1.58
C ILE A 370 -1.64 9.34 -0.19
N ILE A 371 -1.67 8.13 0.35
CA ILE A 371 -2.46 7.81 1.55
C ILE A 371 -1.61 7.05 2.56
N GLY A 372 -1.78 7.34 3.84
CA GLY A 372 -1.28 6.45 4.89
C GLY A 372 -2.24 5.28 5.12
N ILE A 373 -1.66 4.10 5.35
CA ILE A 373 -2.38 2.84 5.53
C ILE A 373 -2.08 2.15 6.86
N ALA A 374 -1.48 2.89 7.80
CA ALA A 374 -1.08 2.39 9.12
C ALA A 374 -2.23 1.74 9.92
N ASP A 375 -3.46 2.26 9.81
CA ASP A 375 -4.64 1.80 10.54
C ASP A 375 -5.24 0.48 10.01
N VAL A 376 -4.74 0.01 8.86
CA VAL A 376 -5.09 -1.30 8.29
C VAL A 376 -3.93 -2.30 8.35
N SER A 377 -2.70 -1.83 8.64
CA SER A 377 -1.58 -2.74 8.83
C SER A 377 -1.82 -3.65 10.03
N GLU A 378 -1.49 -4.93 9.88
CA GLU A 378 -1.53 -5.89 10.99
C GLU A 378 -0.27 -5.79 11.88
N TYR A 379 0.73 -4.99 11.50
CA TYR A 379 2.01 -4.94 12.20
C TYR A 379 2.16 -3.65 13.00
N PRO A 380 2.61 -3.73 14.26
CA PRO A 380 2.80 -2.55 15.10
C PRO A 380 3.87 -1.61 14.52
N HIS A 381 3.67 -0.30 14.71
CA HIS A 381 4.60 0.76 14.29
C HIS A 381 4.78 0.94 12.79
N GLU A 382 3.99 0.24 11.97
CA GLU A 382 4.00 0.46 10.54
C GLU A 382 3.20 1.69 10.16
N GLU A 383 3.92 2.78 9.94
CA GLU A 383 3.39 4.05 9.46
C GLU A 383 3.58 4.16 7.93
N GLU A 384 3.15 3.13 7.21
CA GLU A 384 3.30 3.05 5.77
C GLU A 384 2.48 4.13 5.06
N ILE A 385 3.15 4.88 4.19
CA ILE A 385 2.55 5.81 3.25
C ILE A 385 2.60 5.19 1.86
N LEU A 386 1.42 4.95 1.31
CA LEU A 386 1.21 4.33 0.03
C LEU A 386 1.00 5.38 -1.07
N PHE A 387 1.83 5.28 -2.09
CA PHE A 387 1.72 6.04 -3.33
C PHE A 387 1.10 5.15 -4.41
N MET A 388 -0.02 5.58 -4.98
CA MET A 388 -0.63 4.87 -6.10
C MET A 388 0.15 5.11 -7.40
N PRO A 389 0.01 4.21 -8.41
CA PRO A 389 0.55 4.43 -9.75
C PRO A 389 0.07 5.75 -10.37
N GLY A 390 0.93 6.38 -11.18
CA GLY A 390 0.58 7.57 -11.98
C GLY A 390 0.73 8.90 -11.27
N ASN A 391 1.24 8.91 -10.02
CA ASN A 391 1.68 10.15 -9.38
C ASN A 391 2.91 10.72 -10.10
N LEU A 392 2.92 12.04 -10.28
CA LEU A 392 3.95 12.75 -11.01
C LEU A 392 4.87 13.51 -10.06
N PHE A 393 6.16 13.55 -10.41
CA PHE A 393 7.20 14.12 -9.58
C PHE A 393 8.16 14.96 -10.40
N VAL A 394 8.58 16.10 -9.86
CA VAL A 394 9.67 16.92 -10.40
C VAL A 394 10.94 16.61 -9.64
N VAL A 395 12.05 16.39 -10.35
CA VAL A 395 13.37 16.28 -9.71
C VAL A 395 13.80 17.66 -9.22
N LYS A 396 14.00 17.79 -7.91
CA LYS A 396 14.45 19.05 -7.29
C LYS A 396 15.96 19.10 -7.12
N LYS A 397 16.54 17.97 -6.72
CA LYS A 397 17.96 17.83 -6.37
C LYS A 397 18.37 16.37 -6.51
N LEU A 398 19.61 16.15 -6.94
CA LEU A 398 20.25 14.84 -6.99
C LEU A 398 21.64 14.98 -6.36
N VAL A 399 21.98 14.10 -5.42
CA VAL A 399 23.29 14.10 -4.73
C VAL A 399 23.83 12.68 -4.69
N LYS A 400 25.00 12.45 -5.28
CA LYS A 400 25.65 11.14 -5.29
C LYS A 400 26.56 10.97 -4.08
N ASP A 401 26.84 9.72 -3.74
CA ASP A 401 27.83 9.32 -2.75
C ASP A 401 27.64 9.93 -1.34
N VAL A 402 26.39 10.05 -0.91
CA VAL A 402 26.03 10.56 0.42
C VAL A 402 26.12 9.43 1.44
N THR A 403 26.91 9.62 2.50
CA THR A 403 26.91 8.70 3.65
C THR A 403 25.75 9.04 4.59
N VAL A 404 24.85 8.08 4.78
CA VAL A 404 23.70 8.19 5.68
C VAL A 404 23.79 7.08 6.72
N CYS A 405 23.47 7.40 7.98
CA CYS A 405 23.52 6.45 9.09
C CYS A 405 22.15 6.30 9.74
N THR A 406 21.80 5.06 10.10
CA THR A 406 20.59 4.77 10.88
C THR A 406 20.76 5.23 12.33
N ARG A 407 19.66 5.33 13.09
CA ARG A 407 19.72 5.55 14.55
C ARG A 407 20.52 4.49 15.31
N LYS A 408 20.70 3.29 14.73
CA LYS A 408 21.55 2.22 15.26
C LYS A 408 23.02 2.34 14.87
N GLN A 409 23.42 3.47 14.25
CA GLN A 409 24.78 3.78 13.80
C GLN A 409 25.31 2.86 12.67
N GLU A 410 24.42 2.22 11.93
CA GLU A 410 24.81 1.53 10.69
C GLU A 410 24.81 2.54 9.55
N CYS A 411 25.96 2.71 8.89
CA CYS A 411 26.14 3.71 7.83
C CYS A 411 26.25 3.05 6.45
N LEU A 412 25.69 3.69 5.44
CA LEU A 412 25.76 3.27 4.05
C LEU A 412 25.91 4.49 3.13
N THR A 413 26.57 4.27 1.99
CA THR A 413 26.65 5.27 0.91
C THR A 413 25.48 5.09 -0.04
N VAL A 414 24.78 6.18 -0.34
CA VAL A 414 23.58 6.22 -1.18
C VAL A 414 23.62 7.40 -2.15
N THR A 415 22.85 7.30 -3.22
CA THR A 415 22.48 8.47 -4.05
C THR A 415 21.12 9.00 -3.58
N GLU A 416 21.08 10.25 -3.16
CA GLU A 416 19.83 10.93 -2.79
C GLU A 416 19.15 11.53 -4.02
N ILE A 417 17.87 11.21 -4.19
CA ILE A 417 17.01 11.81 -5.22
C ILE A 417 15.85 12.52 -4.53
N HIS A 418 15.84 13.84 -4.64
CA HIS A 418 14.82 14.69 -4.04
C HIS A 418 13.73 14.97 -5.07
N LEU A 419 12.52 14.49 -4.77
CA LEU A 419 11.35 14.58 -5.63
C LEU A 419 10.30 15.49 -4.99
N GLU A 420 9.67 16.33 -5.79
CA GLU A 420 8.50 17.12 -5.36
C GLU A 420 7.27 16.62 -6.11
N TYR A 421 6.22 16.26 -5.36
CA TYR A 421 4.95 15.82 -5.94
C TYR A 421 4.29 16.96 -6.73
N LEU A 422 4.03 16.70 -8.01
CA LEU A 422 3.29 17.60 -8.89
C LEU A 422 1.81 17.21 -8.85
N HIS A 423 1.02 17.99 -8.11
CA HIS A 423 -0.42 17.80 -8.08
C HIS A 423 -1.08 18.36 -9.34
N ILE A 424 -1.69 17.47 -10.13
CA ILE A 424 -2.55 17.86 -11.24
C ILE A 424 -4.01 17.57 -10.84
N PRO A 425 -4.86 18.60 -10.71
CA PRO A 425 -6.24 18.42 -10.29
C PRO A 425 -7.07 17.82 -11.43
N VAL A 426 -7.03 16.49 -11.56
CA VAL A 426 -7.88 15.79 -12.52
C VAL A 426 -9.18 15.38 -11.83
N SER A 427 -10.28 16.03 -12.18
CA SER A 427 -11.61 15.56 -11.73
C SER A 427 -12.03 14.35 -12.58
N LEU A 428 -11.74 13.16 -12.05
CA LEU A 428 -12.14 11.88 -12.60
C LEU A 428 -13.62 11.85 -12.98
N TRP A 429 -14.50 12.27 -12.06
CA TRP A 429 -15.95 12.28 -12.26
C TRP A 429 -16.43 13.28 -13.32
N LYS A 430 -15.82 14.48 -13.40
CA LYS A 430 -16.16 15.43 -14.48
C LYS A 430 -15.80 14.85 -15.85
N LYS A 431 -14.69 14.14 -15.96
CA LYS A 431 -14.24 13.53 -17.23
C LYS A 431 -15.01 12.24 -17.54
N LEU A 432 -15.28 11.36 -16.57
CA LEU A 432 -16.18 10.20 -16.73
C LEU A 432 -17.57 10.64 -17.22
N ARG A 433 -18.16 11.69 -16.61
CA ARG A 433 -19.44 12.25 -17.07
C ARG A 433 -19.36 12.88 -18.46
N HIS A 434 -18.27 13.60 -18.75
CA HIS A 434 -18.06 14.20 -20.08
C HIS A 434 -17.94 13.13 -21.16
N THR A 435 -17.13 12.10 -20.92
CA THR A 435 -16.91 11.02 -21.88
C THR A 435 -18.11 10.08 -21.97
N TYR A 436 -18.84 9.81 -20.89
CA TYR A 436 -20.12 9.12 -20.96
C TYR A 436 -21.11 9.88 -21.85
N ARG A 437 -21.24 11.20 -21.64
CA ARG A 437 -22.06 12.06 -22.51
C ARG A 437 -21.57 12.06 -23.95
N SER A 438 -20.26 12.08 -24.17
CA SER A 438 -19.67 12.03 -25.51
C SER A 438 -19.92 10.69 -26.19
N ALA A 439 -19.78 9.56 -25.48
CA ALA A 439 -20.04 8.22 -25.99
C ALA A 439 -21.53 8.02 -26.29
N ASN A 440 -22.43 8.49 -25.41
CA ASN A 440 -23.87 8.49 -25.67
C ASN A 440 -24.22 9.32 -26.91
N ASN A 441 -23.60 10.49 -27.07
CA ASN A 441 -23.84 11.36 -28.22
C ASN A 441 -23.31 10.77 -29.53
N SER A 442 -22.22 10.00 -29.49
CA SER A 442 -21.68 9.30 -30.66
C SER A 442 -22.57 8.14 -31.09
N VAL A 443 -23.18 7.45 -30.12
CA VAL A 443 -24.08 6.32 -30.35
C VAL A 443 -25.45 6.79 -30.85
N THR A 444 -25.94 7.96 -30.45
CA THR A 444 -27.18 8.54 -30.98
C THR A 444 -27.05 9.17 -32.38
N ASN A 445 -25.83 9.28 -32.91
CA ASN A 445 -25.53 9.86 -34.23
C ASN A 445 -25.02 8.82 -35.25
N LEU A 446 -25.11 7.54 -34.92
CA LEU A 446 -25.05 6.40 -35.83
C LEU A 446 -26.47 5.83 -35.98
#